data_AF-A0A8T4TM52-F1
#
_entry.id   AF-A0A8T4TM52-F1
#
_cell.length_a   1.000
_cell.length_b   1.000
_cell.length_c   1.000
_cell.angle_alpha   90.00
_cell.angle_beta   90.00
_cell.angle_gamma   90.00
#
_symmetry.space_group_name_H-M   'P 1'
#
loop_
_entity.id
_entity.type
_entity.pdbx_description
1 polymer ?
#
loop_
_entity_poly.entity_id
_entity_poly.type
_entity_poly.pdbx_seq_one_letter_code
_entity_poly.pdbx_strand_id
1 'polypeptide(L)'
;MLNIQKLLHDVFNPQKGENIIILNDYPSSEKKVDMDFIQRREMAQEWHKAFEELAKKVKCTVEPIITFEPTGGDGAPLPQHAIQKNKKIDLEKKIHNLGKKDIVLAITRFSATGPLEIKINKQKFRCASMPGVTADMSALNADYKLVAKKVKILAKKLSEAEGALVTFSTGHEVYFDLQKRTAFIDDGDCTKPGQAINFPSGEAYIALYDERGSKTHGFIPVYHENHLLVYEVRENQIIDVVTDSPKSREMQNYFSEDPARANIAELGLGCNEKAVYINNVLQDEKIEGLHWAYGYNDYMGGTVGVGNFKNPVDAVHIDIIYTKEAKIKIKQVKLFYRTKQEIIMENSRYSFNVQKEFEKA
;
A
#
# COMPACT_ATOMS: atom_id res chain seq x y z
N MET A 1 4.92 -21.50 -11.22
CA MET A 1 6.09 -20.66 -11.56
C MET A 1 5.57 -19.37 -12.17
N LEU A 2 6.04 -18.22 -11.70
CA LEU A 2 5.56 -16.91 -12.14
C LEU A 2 5.88 -16.69 -13.61
N ASN A 3 4.85 -16.41 -14.42
CA ASN A 3 5.06 -15.99 -15.81
C ASN A 3 5.28 -14.47 -15.84
N ILE A 4 6.54 -14.06 -15.59
CA ILE A 4 6.92 -12.65 -15.52
C ILE A 4 6.56 -11.93 -16.82
N GLN A 5 6.78 -12.52 -18.00
CA GLN A 5 6.43 -11.85 -19.26
C GLN A 5 4.93 -11.53 -19.38
N LYS A 6 4.06 -12.48 -18.98
CA LYS A 6 2.61 -12.24 -18.94
C LYS A 6 2.28 -11.15 -17.93
N LEU A 7 2.86 -11.21 -16.73
CA LEU A 7 2.64 -10.21 -15.69
C LEU A 7 3.00 -8.81 -16.17
N LEU A 8 4.19 -8.65 -16.73
CA LEU A 8 4.69 -7.37 -17.21
C LEU A 8 3.83 -6.82 -18.35
N HIS A 9 3.31 -7.70 -19.21
CA HIS A 9 2.36 -7.32 -20.24
C HIS A 9 1.00 -6.90 -19.67
N ASP A 10 0.44 -7.64 -18.71
CA ASP A 10 -0.90 -7.36 -18.18
C ASP A 10 -0.93 -6.11 -17.28
N VAL A 11 0.14 -5.85 -16.55
CA VAL A 11 0.25 -4.72 -15.60
C VAL A 11 0.75 -3.45 -16.29
N PHE A 12 1.85 -3.56 -17.06
CA PHE A 12 2.48 -2.39 -17.66
C PHE A 12 2.17 -2.23 -19.15
N ASN A 13 1.87 -3.32 -19.88
CA ASN A 13 1.64 -3.29 -21.33
C ASN A 13 2.56 -2.29 -22.09
N PRO A 14 3.90 -2.41 -22.01
CA PRO A 14 4.80 -1.43 -22.62
C PRO A 14 4.52 -1.29 -24.11
N GLN A 15 4.69 -0.09 -24.64
CA GLN A 15 4.40 0.32 -26.02
C GLN A 15 5.69 0.74 -26.74
N LYS A 16 5.62 0.78 -28.08
CA LYS A 16 6.75 1.19 -28.91
C LYS A 16 7.27 2.57 -28.51
N GLY A 17 8.58 2.66 -28.30
CA GLY A 17 9.28 3.90 -27.96
C GLY A 17 9.12 4.35 -26.50
N GLU A 18 8.50 3.54 -25.64
CA GLU A 18 8.58 3.71 -24.19
C GLU A 18 9.90 3.17 -23.64
N ASN A 19 10.23 3.58 -22.42
CA ASN A 19 11.49 3.31 -21.76
C ASN A 19 11.26 2.76 -20.35
N ILE A 20 11.80 1.59 -20.07
CA ILE A 20 11.67 0.90 -18.79
C ILE A 20 12.92 1.16 -17.95
N ILE A 21 12.70 1.58 -16.71
CA ILE A 21 13.74 1.92 -15.73
C ILE A 21 13.46 1.11 -14.46
N ILE A 22 14.45 0.33 -14.02
CA ILE A 22 14.38 -0.40 -12.76
C ILE A 22 15.30 0.30 -11.75
N LEU A 23 14.70 0.69 -10.63
CA LEU A 23 15.35 1.22 -9.44
C LEU A 23 15.47 0.09 -8.41
N ASN A 24 16.65 -0.10 -7.84
CA ASN A 24 16.89 -1.09 -6.79
C ASN A 24 17.79 -0.49 -5.71
N ASP A 25 17.43 -0.64 -4.44
CA ASP A 25 18.30 -0.23 -3.35
C ASP A 25 19.23 -1.38 -2.93
N TYR A 26 20.49 -1.04 -2.69
CA TYR A 26 21.47 -2.02 -2.24
C TYR A 26 22.57 -1.33 -1.42
N PRO A 27 22.84 -1.77 -0.18
CA PRO A 27 23.87 -1.16 0.65
C PRO A 27 25.26 -1.27 0.02
N SER A 28 26.03 -0.19 0.00
CA SER A 28 27.46 -0.24 -0.36
C SER A 28 28.33 -0.96 0.67
N SER A 29 27.90 -0.93 1.94
CA SER A 29 28.61 -1.61 3.02
C SER A 29 28.16 -3.07 3.12
N GLU A 30 29.09 -4.01 2.92
CA GLU A 30 28.82 -5.45 3.06
C GLU A 30 28.23 -5.82 4.42
N LYS A 31 28.57 -5.09 5.48
CA LYS A 31 28.04 -5.32 6.84
C LYS A 31 26.54 -5.03 6.98
N LYS A 32 25.96 -4.27 6.05
CA LYS A 32 24.53 -3.92 6.01
C LYS A 32 23.75 -4.78 5.03
N VAL A 33 24.42 -5.62 4.25
CA VAL A 33 23.77 -6.53 3.30
C VAL A 33 23.20 -7.71 4.07
N ASP A 34 21.92 -8.00 3.83
CA ASP A 34 21.23 -9.18 4.33
C ASP A 34 20.59 -9.95 3.18
N MET A 35 19.96 -11.08 3.51
CA MET A 35 19.33 -11.96 2.53
C MET A 35 18.24 -11.27 1.73
N ASP A 36 17.48 -10.35 2.34
CA ASP A 36 16.40 -9.68 1.62
C ASP A 36 16.95 -8.76 0.52
N PHE A 37 18.05 -8.04 0.80
CA PHE A 37 18.71 -7.22 -0.23
C PHE A 37 19.26 -8.07 -1.38
N ILE A 38 19.83 -9.24 -1.06
CA ILE A 38 20.33 -10.17 -2.07
C ILE A 38 19.16 -10.64 -2.96
N GLN A 39 18.07 -11.13 -2.35
CA GLN A 39 16.91 -11.64 -3.06
C GLN A 39 16.23 -10.55 -3.92
N ARG A 40 16.05 -9.33 -3.41
CA ARG A 40 15.50 -8.22 -4.20
C ARG A 40 16.40 -7.85 -5.38
N ARG A 41 17.72 -7.86 -5.20
CA ARG A 41 18.66 -7.60 -6.30
C ARG A 41 18.59 -8.68 -7.37
N GLU A 42 18.49 -9.95 -6.99
CA GLU A 42 18.29 -11.07 -7.90
C GLU A 42 16.97 -10.95 -8.67
N MET A 43 15.88 -10.63 -7.96
CA MET A 43 14.57 -10.36 -8.56
C MET A 43 14.63 -9.20 -9.57
N ALA A 44 15.30 -8.09 -9.23
CA ALA A 44 15.48 -6.96 -10.13
C ALA A 44 16.24 -7.36 -11.41
N GLN A 45 17.24 -8.22 -11.30
CA GLN A 45 17.98 -8.76 -12.46
C GLN A 45 17.11 -9.70 -13.31
N GLU A 46 16.31 -10.56 -12.69
CA GLU A 46 15.39 -11.44 -13.40
C GLU A 46 14.34 -10.65 -14.18
N TRP A 47 13.75 -9.64 -13.54
CA TRP A 47 12.76 -8.76 -14.16
C TRP A 47 13.37 -7.91 -15.27
N HIS A 48 14.58 -7.39 -15.08
CA HIS A 48 15.32 -6.68 -16.11
C HIS A 48 15.48 -7.52 -17.38
N LYS A 49 15.95 -8.77 -17.25
CA LYS A 49 16.06 -9.73 -18.37
C LYS A 49 14.70 -10.00 -19.03
N ALA A 50 13.65 -10.18 -18.23
CA ALA A 50 12.30 -10.42 -18.76
C ALA A 50 11.78 -9.22 -19.57
N PHE A 51 12.04 -8.00 -19.11
CA PHE A 51 11.73 -6.78 -19.87
C PHE A 51 12.58 -6.66 -21.13
N GLU A 52 13.86 -7.02 -21.12
CA GLU A 52 14.69 -7.02 -22.34
C GLU A 52 14.13 -7.95 -23.42
N GLU A 53 13.67 -9.14 -23.03
CA GLU A 53 13.01 -10.07 -23.96
C GLU A 53 11.67 -9.54 -24.48
N LEU A 54 10.89 -8.87 -23.63
CA LEU A 54 9.65 -8.20 -24.03
C LEU A 54 9.93 -7.03 -24.99
N ALA A 55 10.98 -6.26 -24.72
CA ALA A 55 11.37 -5.09 -25.51
C ALA A 55 11.75 -5.44 -26.94
N LYS A 56 12.38 -6.61 -27.17
CA LYS A 56 12.64 -7.14 -28.52
C LYS A 56 11.35 -7.29 -29.35
N LYS A 57 10.23 -7.60 -28.70
CA LYS A 57 8.92 -7.78 -29.36
C LYS A 57 8.20 -6.45 -29.57
N VAL A 58 8.20 -5.57 -28.55
CA VAL A 58 7.37 -4.35 -28.54
C VAL A 58 8.11 -3.08 -29.01
N LYS A 59 9.43 -3.16 -29.26
CA LYS A 59 10.27 -2.02 -29.68
C LYS A 59 10.27 -0.87 -28.65
N CYS A 60 10.27 -1.20 -27.36
CA CYS A 60 10.59 -0.29 -26.26
C CYS A 60 12.08 -0.42 -25.88
N THR A 61 12.57 0.41 -24.97
CA THR A 61 13.92 0.33 -24.42
C THR A 61 13.88 -0.11 -22.96
N VAL A 62 14.92 -0.81 -22.52
CA VAL A 62 15.15 -1.14 -21.12
C VAL A 62 16.50 -0.59 -20.74
N GLU A 63 16.53 0.30 -19.76
CA GLU A 63 17.78 0.84 -19.24
C GLU A 63 18.49 -0.17 -18.33
N PRO A 64 19.81 -0.07 -18.19
CA PRO A 64 20.51 -0.78 -17.13
C PRO A 64 19.94 -0.40 -15.76
N ILE A 65 19.83 -1.38 -14.87
CA ILE A 65 19.36 -1.17 -13.49
C ILE A 65 20.13 -0.03 -12.84
N ILE A 66 19.40 0.85 -12.17
CA ILE A 66 19.93 1.94 -11.36
C ILE A 66 19.93 1.48 -9.90
N THR A 67 21.10 1.46 -9.29
CA THR A 67 21.29 1.03 -7.90
C THR A 67 21.69 2.20 -7.01
N PHE A 68 21.10 2.32 -5.82
CA PHE A 68 21.38 3.39 -4.87
C PHE A 68 21.37 2.91 -3.42
N GLU A 69 21.86 3.74 -2.49
CA GLU A 69 21.81 3.44 -1.05
C GLU A 69 20.36 3.38 -0.56
N PRO A 70 20.00 2.40 0.29
CA PRO A 70 18.67 2.37 0.91
C PRO A 70 18.35 3.67 1.62
N THR A 71 17.13 4.18 1.43
CA THR A 71 16.70 5.49 1.96
C THR A 71 16.61 5.52 3.49
N GLY A 72 16.47 4.35 4.13
CA GLY A 72 16.40 4.21 5.58
C GLY A 72 14.99 4.35 6.17
N GLY A 73 13.99 4.68 5.36
CA GLY A 73 12.59 4.77 5.77
C GLY A 73 11.65 4.86 4.57
N ASP A 74 10.40 4.43 4.77
CA ASP A 74 9.34 4.48 3.78
C ASP A 74 8.95 5.93 3.46
N GLY A 75 8.83 6.25 2.17
CA GLY A 75 8.50 7.61 1.73
C GLY A 75 9.65 8.63 1.85
N ALA A 76 10.81 8.22 2.36
CA ALA A 76 11.98 9.09 2.45
C ALA A 76 12.49 9.51 1.05
N PRO A 77 13.10 10.71 0.91
CA PRO A 77 13.61 11.18 -0.37
C PRO A 77 14.60 10.20 -1.01
N LEU A 78 14.48 10.00 -2.33
CA LEU A 78 15.49 9.26 -3.09
C LEU A 78 16.85 9.97 -3.01
N PRO A 79 17.97 9.24 -2.85
CA PRO A 79 19.27 9.87 -2.72
C PRO A 79 19.67 10.54 -4.04
N GLN A 80 20.45 11.63 -3.95
CA GLN A 80 20.97 12.32 -5.14
C GLN A 80 21.86 11.42 -6.01
N HIS A 81 22.58 10.48 -5.39
CA HIS A 81 23.59 9.67 -6.06
C HIS A 81 23.14 8.23 -6.24
N ALA A 82 23.32 7.71 -7.46
CA ALA A 82 23.12 6.30 -7.78
C ALA A 82 24.24 5.78 -8.68
N ILE A 83 24.23 4.48 -8.95
CA ILE A 83 25.15 3.78 -9.84
C ILE A 83 24.34 3.19 -10.99
N GLN A 84 24.79 3.41 -12.22
CA GLN A 84 24.24 2.77 -13.42
C GLN A 84 25.43 2.40 -14.33
N LYS A 85 25.50 1.13 -14.79
CA LYS A 85 26.65 0.61 -15.56
C LYS A 85 28.02 0.91 -14.91
N ASN A 86 28.13 0.69 -13.60
CA ASN A 86 29.34 0.97 -12.80
C ASN A 86 29.80 2.44 -12.82
N LYS A 87 28.92 3.38 -13.20
CA LYS A 87 29.20 4.81 -13.18
C LYS A 87 28.25 5.50 -12.22
N LYS A 88 28.79 6.46 -11.47
CA LYS A 88 27.99 7.35 -10.63
C LYS A 88 27.12 8.25 -11.51
N ILE A 89 25.83 8.31 -11.20
CA ILE A 89 24.85 9.19 -11.85
C ILE A 89 24.15 10.07 -10.82
N ASP A 90 23.55 11.16 -11.29
CA ASP A 90 22.66 12.01 -10.53
C ASP A 90 21.22 11.47 -10.67
N LEU A 91 20.75 10.76 -9.64
CA LEU A 91 19.43 10.14 -9.61
C LEU A 91 18.33 11.18 -9.54
N GLU A 92 18.53 12.25 -8.77
CA GLU A 92 17.55 13.33 -8.65
C GLU A 92 17.30 13.96 -10.03
N LYS A 93 18.38 14.28 -10.76
CA LYS A 93 18.30 14.77 -12.13
C LYS A 93 17.66 13.75 -13.07
N LYS A 94 17.94 12.45 -12.90
CA LYS A 94 17.30 11.39 -13.70
C LYS A 94 15.79 11.40 -13.50
N ILE A 95 15.32 11.37 -12.25
CA ILE A 95 13.90 11.42 -11.90
C ILE A 95 13.26 12.74 -12.36
N HIS A 96 13.97 13.86 -12.27
CA HIS A 96 13.48 15.16 -12.75
C HIS A 96 13.22 15.20 -14.27
N ASN A 97 13.94 14.39 -15.05
CA ASN A 97 13.85 14.35 -16.50
C ASN A 97 12.93 13.25 -17.04
N LEU A 98 12.24 12.49 -16.17
CA LEU A 98 11.26 11.51 -16.60
C LEU A 98 10.06 12.18 -17.28
N GLY A 99 9.38 11.45 -18.15
CA GLY A 99 8.19 11.90 -18.83
C GLY A 99 7.21 10.77 -19.18
N LYS A 100 6.20 11.11 -19.97
CA LYS A 100 5.08 10.22 -20.36
C LYS A 100 5.45 8.85 -20.93
N LYS A 101 6.69 8.69 -21.42
CA LYS A 101 7.18 7.46 -22.05
C LYS A 101 7.98 6.59 -21.10
N ASP A 102 8.26 7.06 -19.89
CA ASP A 102 9.03 6.30 -18.90
C ASP A 102 8.11 5.44 -18.03
N ILE A 103 8.57 4.22 -17.77
CA ILE A 103 7.95 3.25 -16.86
C ILE A 103 9.00 2.93 -15.80
N VAL A 104 8.73 3.32 -14.56
CA VAL A 104 9.63 3.13 -13.42
C VAL A 104 9.13 1.97 -12.58
N LEU A 105 10.02 1.02 -12.27
CA LEU A 105 9.78 -0.02 -11.30
C LEU A 105 10.78 0.14 -10.15
N ALA A 106 10.28 0.39 -8.95
CA ALA A 106 11.10 0.48 -7.74
C ALA A 106 11.00 -0.83 -6.95
N ILE A 107 12.00 -1.70 -7.15
CA ILE A 107 12.16 -2.98 -6.44
C ILE A 107 13.12 -2.71 -5.27
N THR A 108 12.57 -2.21 -4.17
CA THR A 108 13.32 -1.62 -3.06
C THR A 108 12.95 -2.23 -1.71
N ARG A 109 13.78 -2.05 -0.67
CA ARG A 109 13.38 -2.37 0.71
C ARG A 109 12.35 -1.38 1.22
N PHE A 110 12.64 -0.08 1.06
CA PHE A 110 11.79 1.00 1.52
C PHE A 110 10.92 1.54 0.39
N SER A 111 9.74 2.03 0.73
CA SER A 111 8.76 2.56 -0.21
C SER A 111 9.27 3.82 -0.90
N ALA A 112 9.29 3.77 -2.23
CA ALA A 112 9.56 4.90 -3.10
C ALA A 112 8.28 5.57 -3.64
N THR A 113 7.09 5.15 -3.16
CA THR A 113 5.79 5.59 -3.68
C THR A 113 5.65 7.11 -3.57
N GLY A 114 5.73 7.66 -2.36
CA GLY A 114 5.63 9.11 -2.11
C GLY A 114 6.59 9.97 -2.96
N PRO A 115 7.92 9.75 -2.93
CA PRO A 115 8.85 10.56 -3.70
C PRO A 115 8.65 10.47 -5.22
N LEU A 116 8.15 9.34 -5.74
CA LEU A 116 7.84 9.17 -7.16
C LEU A 116 6.49 9.82 -7.53
N GLU A 117 5.43 9.60 -6.76
CA GLU A 117 4.08 10.13 -7.03
C GLU A 117 4.02 11.65 -7.13
N ILE A 118 4.77 12.35 -6.27
CA ILE A 118 4.90 13.82 -6.32
C ILE A 118 5.33 14.29 -7.71
N LYS A 119 6.15 13.52 -8.42
CA LYS A 119 6.66 13.84 -9.75
C LYS A 119 5.70 13.42 -10.86
N ILE A 120 5.00 12.30 -10.69
CA ILE A 120 4.04 11.74 -11.65
C ILE A 120 2.96 12.75 -12.04
N ASN A 121 2.48 13.55 -11.08
CA ASN A 121 1.47 14.57 -11.34
C ASN A 121 1.85 15.56 -12.45
N LYS A 122 3.13 15.93 -12.55
CA LYS A 122 3.66 16.86 -13.55
C LYS A 122 4.21 16.15 -14.79
N GLN A 123 4.99 15.09 -14.59
CA GLN A 123 5.75 14.43 -15.65
C GLN A 123 4.97 13.33 -16.37
N LYS A 124 3.95 12.77 -15.71
CA LYS A 124 3.04 11.74 -16.24
C LYS A 124 3.75 10.44 -16.68
N PHE A 125 4.91 10.11 -16.11
CA PHE A 125 5.49 8.76 -16.22
C PHE A 125 4.61 7.74 -15.47
N ARG A 126 4.91 6.46 -15.64
CA ARG A 126 4.20 5.35 -15.00
C ARG A 126 5.08 4.70 -13.94
N CYS A 127 4.50 4.28 -12.81
CA CYS A 127 5.27 3.78 -11.68
C CYS A 127 4.66 2.52 -11.06
N ALA A 128 5.49 1.55 -10.72
CA ALA A 128 5.20 0.52 -9.73
C ALA A 128 6.24 0.60 -8.62
N SER A 129 5.77 0.88 -7.40
CA SER A 129 6.58 0.81 -6.18
C SER A 129 6.36 -0.55 -5.53
N MET A 130 7.43 -1.20 -5.07
CA MET A 130 7.40 -2.58 -4.61
C MET A 130 8.23 -2.75 -3.31
N PRO A 131 7.90 -2.00 -2.22
CA PRO A 131 8.66 -2.02 -0.97
C PRO A 131 8.68 -3.40 -0.32
N GLY A 132 9.87 -3.89 -0.01
CA GLY A 132 10.03 -5.17 0.67
C GLY A 132 9.52 -6.36 -0.15
N VAL A 133 9.35 -6.21 -1.47
CA VAL A 133 8.86 -7.29 -2.33
C VAL A 133 9.76 -8.52 -2.26
N THR A 134 9.14 -9.69 -2.23
CA THR A 134 9.82 -10.99 -2.21
C THR A 134 9.26 -11.91 -3.29
N ALA A 135 10.08 -12.84 -3.78
CA ALA A 135 9.72 -13.71 -4.91
C ALA A 135 8.60 -14.73 -4.58
N ASP A 136 8.38 -15.02 -3.30
CA ASP A 136 7.32 -15.89 -2.79
C ASP A 136 5.94 -15.20 -2.70
N MET A 137 5.86 -13.91 -3.05
CA MET A 137 4.60 -13.17 -3.13
C MET A 137 3.70 -13.73 -4.24
N SER A 138 2.85 -14.67 -3.85
CA SER A 138 1.80 -15.27 -4.67
C SER A 138 0.87 -14.26 -5.36
N ALA A 139 0.64 -13.08 -4.76
CA ALA A 139 -0.17 -12.00 -5.34
C ALA A 139 0.36 -11.49 -6.70
N LEU A 140 1.66 -11.66 -6.98
CA LEU A 140 2.26 -11.38 -8.30
C LEU A 140 1.71 -12.30 -9.40
N ASN A 141 1.04 -13.40 -9.07
CA ASN A 141 0.48 -14.36 -10.03
C ASN A 141 -1.03 -14.14 -10.29
N ALA A 142 -1.62 -13.08 -9.74
CA ALA A 142 -3.05 -12.80 -9.87
C ALA A 142 -3.47 -12.49 -11.30
N ASP A 143 -4.76 -12.65 -11.60
CA ASP A 143 -5.34 -12.07 -12.81
C ASP A 143 -5.61 -10.58 -12.58
N TYR A 144 -4.64 -9.73 -12.92
CA TYR A 144 -4.76 -8.30 -12.68
C TYR A 144 -5.91 -7.62 -13.43
N LYS A 145 -6.46 -8.24 -14.49
CA LYS A 145 -7.72 -7.75 -15.08
C LYS A 145 -8.90 -8.00 -14.16
N LEU A 146 -8.95 -9.15 -13.50
CA LEU A 146 -9.97 -9.47 -12.50
C LEU A 146 -9.79 -8.62 -11.24
N VAL A 147 -8.56 -8.51 -10.73
CA VAL A 147 -8.22 -7.64 -9.59
C VAL A 147 -8.71 -6.22 -9.85
N ALA A 148 -8.41 -5.66 -11.03
CA ALA A 148 -8.80 -4.30 -11.33
C ALA A 148 -10.30 -4.05 -11.37
N LYS A 149 -11.08 -5.06 -11.75
CA LYS A 149 -12.54 -4.97 -11.70
C LYS A 149 -13.07 -5.03 -10.27
N LYS A 150 -12.53 -5.94 -9.44
CA LYS A 150 -12.91 -6.07 -8.03
C LYS A 150 -12.59 -4.79 -7.25
N VAL A 151 -11.39 -4.24 -7.43
CA VAL A 151 -10.98 -3.00 -6.77
C VAL A 151 -11.93 -1.85 -7.14
N LYS A 152 -12.32 -1.71 -8.41
CA LYS A 152 -13.26 -0.67 -8.84
C LYS A 152 -14.63 -0.79 -8.17
N ILE A 153 -15.11 -2.02 -7.96
CA ILE A 153 -16.36 -2.29 -7.23
C ILE A 153 -16.22 -1.82 -5.77
N LEU A 154 -15.13 -2.19 -5.10
CA LEU A 154 -14.87 -1.83 -3.71
C LEU A 154 -14.68 -0.33 -3.51
N ALA A 155 -13.87 0.31 -4.37
CA ALA A 155 -13.63 1.75 -4.33
C ALA A 155 -14.92 2.55 -4.54
N LYS A 156 -15.80 2.09 -5.45
CA LYS A 156 -17.12 2.70 -5.64
C LYS A 156 -17.97 2.60 -4.37
N LYS A 157 -18.02 1.43 -3.72
CA LYS A 157 -18.78 1.24 -2.47
C LYS A 157 -18.25 2.14 -1.35
N LEU A 158 -16.92 2.19 -1.16
CA LEU A 158 -16.29 3.07 -0.17
C LEU A 158 -16.57 4.56 -0.45
N SER A 159 -16.43 5.00 -1.71
CA SER A 159 -16.62 6.41 -2.10
C SER A 159 -18.07 6.89 -1.97
N GLU A 160 -19.05 5.97 -2.09
CA GLU A 160 -20.48 6.29 -1.94
C GLU A 160 -20.96 6.24 -0.48
N ALA A 161 -20.20 5.61 0.42
CA ALA A 161 -20.55 5.46 1.82
C ALA A 161 -20.25 6.72 2.65
N GLU A 162 -21.11 7.01 3.62
CA GLU A 162 -20.92 8.07 4.63
C GLU A 162 -20.24 7.53 5.90
N GLY A 163 -20.25 6.20 6.10
CA GLY A 163 -19.54 5.57 7.21
C GLY A 163 -19.46 4.07 7.11
N ALA A 164 -18.60 3.47 7.93
CA ALA A 164 -18.43 2.02 8.04
C ALA A 164 -18.43 1.60 9.51
N LEU A 165 -19.32 0.68 9.89
CA LEU A 165 -19.27 -0.01 11.18
C LEU A 165 -18.55 -1.34 10.99
N VAL A 166 -17.47 -1.53 11.74
CA VAL A 166 -16.68 -2.76 11.77
C VAL A 166 -16.87 -3.41 13.12
N THR A 167 -17.37 -4.65 13.11
CA THR A 167 -17.48 -5.50 14.29
C THR A 167 -16.38 -6.55 14.25
N PHE A 168 -15.58 -6.64 15.31
CA PHE A 168 -14.48 -7.60 15.42
C PHE A 168 -14.94 -8.91 16.06
N SER A 169 -14.20 -9.99 15.85
CA SER A 169 -14.46 -11.30 16.47
C SER A 169 -14.34 -11.29 18.00
N THR A 170 -13.71 -10.26 18.57
CA THR A 170 -13.59 -10.04 20.02
C THR A 170 -14.84 -9.38 20.62
N GLY A 171 -15.82 -8.97 19.80
CA GLY A 171 -17.03 -8.27 20.23
C GLY A 171 -16.91 -6.74 20.29
N HIS A 172 -15.70 -6.19 20.12
CA HIS A 172 -15.50 -4.75 19.98
C HIS A 172 -16.00 -4.24 18.63
N GLU A 173 -16.28 -2.95 18.56
CA GLU A 173 -16.76 -2.28 17.36
C GLU A 173 -16.11 -0.91 17.18
N VAL A 174 -15.88 -0.51 15.93
CA VAL A 174 -15.48 0.85 15.55
C VAL A 174 -16.35 1.35 14.40
N TYR A 175 -16.80 2.59 14.51
CA TYR A 175 -17.41 3.34 13.42
C TYR A 175 -16.35 4.25 12.79
N PHE A 176 -16.14 4.13 11.47
CA PHE A 176 -15.31 5.01 10.67
C PHE A 176 -16.17 6.03 9.92
N ASP A 177 -15.85 7.31 10.04
CA ASP A 177 -16.50 8.40 9.30
C ASP A 177 -15.85 8.57 7.92
N LEU A 178 -16.63 8.32 6.86
CA LEU A 178 -16.15 8.32 5.47
C LEU A 178 -16.65 9.54 4.68
N GLN A 179 -17.41 10.43 5.31
CA GLN A 179 -17.98 11.59 4.64
C GLN A 179 -16.89 12.47 4.00
N LYS A 180 -17.18 13.05 2.83
CA LYS A 180 -16.31 13.97 2.09
C LYS A 180 -14.98 13.35 1.61
N ARG A 181 -14.85 12.03 1.65
CA ARG A 181 -13.67 11.30 1.19
C ARG A 181 -13.99 10.54 -0.09
N THR A 182 -12.95 10.20 -0.85
CA THR A 182 -13.06 9.40 -2.08
C THR A 182 -12.03 8.30 -2.00
N ALA A 183 -12.42 7.08 -2.31
CA ALA A 183 -11.52 5.95 -2.26
C ALA A 183 -10.52 5.98 -3.42
N PHE A 184 -9.30 5.57 -3.13
CA PHE A 184 -8.22 5.31 -4.05
C PHE A 184 -8.28 3.85 -4.52
N ILE A 185 -7.60 3.61 -5.63
CA ILE A 185 -7.59 2.33 -6.34
C ILE A 185 -6.13 1.93 -6.51
N ASP A 186 -5.75 0.79 -5.94
CA ASP A 186 -4.51 0.08 -6.27
C ASP A 186 -4.90 -1.22 -6.98
N ASP A 187 -5.17 -1.10 -8.28
CA ASP A 187 -5.73 -2.16 -9.12
C ASP A 187 -4.71 -2.98 -9.93
N GLY A 188 -3.45 -2.57 -9.89
CA GLY A 188 -2.39 -3.16 -10.71
C GLY A 188 -2.50 -2.83 -12.20
N ASP A 189 -3.33 -1.85 -12.60
CA ASP A 189 -3.30 -1.27 -13.94
C ASP A 189 -2.32 -0.09 -13.96
N CYS A 190 -1.14 -0.34 -14.53
CA CYS A 190 -0.14 0.70 -14.78
C CYS A 190 0.06 0.88 -16.29
N THR A 191 -1.01 0.78 -17.09
CA THR A 191 -0.95 0.82 -18.57
C THR A 191 -1.04 2.24 -19.18
N LYS A 192 -1.42 3.25 -18.40
CA LYS A 192 -1.70 4.63 -18.85
C LYS A 192 -0.76 5.65 -18.21
N PRO A 193 -0.35 6.71 -18.96
CA PRO A 193 0.52 7.76 -18.42
C PRO A 193 -0.06 8.40 -17.16
N GLY A 194 0.79 8.56 -16.13
CA GLY A 194 0.39 9.16 -14.87
C GLY A 194 -0.14 8.18 -13.81
N GLN A 195 -0.14 6.87 -14.08
CA GLN A 195 -0.52 5.86 -13.09
C GLN A 195 0.67 5.49 -12.19
N ALA A 196 0.37 5.32 -10.90
CA ALA A 196 1.24 4.76 -9.88
C ALA A 196 0.49 3.61 -9.20
N ILE A 197 1.18 2.51 -8.93
CA ILE A 197 0.62 1.36 -8.20
C ILE A 197 1.61 0.89 -7.13
N ASN A 198 1.08 0.30 -6.07
CA ASN A 198 1.86 -0.47 -5.11
C ASN A 198 1.78 -1.94 -5.53
N PHE A 199 2.87 -2.55 -5.97
CA PHE A 199 2.84 -3.83 -6.66
C PHE A 199 3.54 -4.95 -5.87
N PRO A 200 2.90 -6.11 -5.58
CA PRO A 200 1.57 -6.55 -6.04
C PRO A 200 0.41 -5.70 -5.52
N SER A 201 -0.61 -5.52 -6.35
CA SER A 201 -1.78 -4.67 -6.05
C SER A 201 -3.02 -5.49 -5.69
N GLY A 202 -4.10 -4.80 -5.35
CA GLY A 202 -5.42 -5.40 -5.24
C GLY A 202 -6.23 -4.94 -4.05
N GLU A 203 -6.31 -3.64 -3.84
CA GLU A 203 -7.11 -3.04 -2.78
C GLU A 203 -7.79 -1.74 -3.21
N ALA A 204 -8.88 -1.43 -2.52
CA ALA A 204 -9.44 -0.09 -2.49
C ALA A 204 -9.27 0.46 -1.07
N TYR A 205 -8.83 1.71 -0.95
CA TYR A 205 -8.57 2.35 0.34
C TYR A 205 -9.08 3.77 0.38
N ILE A 206 -9.41 4.29 1.56
CA ILE A 206 -9.97 5.62 1.74
C ILE A 206 -9.39 6.25 3.00
N ALA A 207 -8.97 7.51 2.90
CA ALA A 207 -8.63 8.31 4.07
C ALA A 207 -9.87 8.56 4.92
N LEU A 208 -9.76 8.56 6.25
CA LEU A 208 -10.90 8.89 7.10
C LEU A 208 -11.18 10.39 7.14
N TYR A 209 -12.41 10.77 7.49
CA TYR A 209 -12.69 12.15 7.85
C TYR A 209 -12.06 12.48 9.20
N ASP A 210 -10.94 13.20 9.16
CA ASP A 210 -10.03 13.48 10.28
C ASP A 210 -10.05 14.94 10.75
N GLU A 211 -10.96 15.74 10.20
CA GLU A 211 -11.18 17.11 10.64
C GLU A 211 -12.06 17.19 11.90
N ARG A 212 -12.13 18.38 12.51
CA ARG A 212 -12.97 18.65 13.69
C ARG A 212 -14.42 18.26 13.43
N GLY A 213 -14.99 17.48 14.35
CA GLY A 213 -16.35 16.95 14.23
C GLY A 213 -16.43 15.61 13.52
N SER A 214 -15.30 14.94 13.30
CA SER A 214 -15.27 13.53 12.89
C SER A 214 -16.11 12.67 13.81
N LYS A 215 -16.91 11.79 13.20
CA LYS A 215 -17.72 10.80 13.92
C LYS A 215 -16.98 9.48 14.14
N THR A 216 -15.70 9.36 13.77
CA THR A 216 -14.94 8.12 13.99
C THR A 216 -14.78 7.84 15.49
N HIS A 217 -15.31 6.71 15.97
CA HIS A 217 -15.25 6.32 17.38
C HIS A 217 -15.44 4.83 17.61
N GLY A 218 -14.98 4.32 18.76
CA GLY A 218 -15.19 2.96 19.20
C GLY A 218 -13.93 2.31 19.78
N PHE A 219 -13.83 1.00 19.63
CA PHE A 219 -12.73 0.20 20.17
C PHE A 219 -12.15 -0.70 19.08
N ILE A 220 -10.85 -0.57 18.84
CA ILE A 220 -10.13 -1.34 17.83
C ILE A 220 -9.19 -2.34 18.54
N PRO A 221 -9.49 -3.65 18.51
CA PRO A 221 -8.59 -4.66 19.04
C PRO A 221 -7.44 -4.87 18.06
N VAL A 222 -6.20 -4.88 18.56
CA VAL A 222 -4.99 -5.10 17.76
C VAL A 222 -4.09 -6.15 18.42
N TYR A 223 -3.28 -6.84 17.62
CA TYR A 223 -2.17 -7.63 18.14
C TYR A 223 -0.86 -6.91 17.91
N HIS A 224 -0.12 -6.65 18.99
CA HIS A 224 1.22 -6.11 18.93
C HIS A 224 2.17 -7.08 19.64
N GLU A 225 3.17 -7.63 18.93
CA GLU A 225 4.14 -8.60 19.49
C GLU A 225 3.46 -9.72 20.32
N ASN A 226 2.39 -10.31 19.78
CA ASN A 226 1.56 -11.33 20.44
C ASN A 226 0.72 -10.88 21.65
N HIS A 227 0.71 -9.60 22.00
CA HIS A 227 -0.18 -9.04 23.01
C HIS A 227 -1.46 -8.52 22.37
N LEU A 228 -2.62 -8.94 22.88
CA LEU A 228 -3.90 -8.33 22.52
C LEU A 228 -4.01 -6.99 23.25
N LEU A 229 -4.17 -5.93 22.48
CA LEU A 229 -4.46 -4.58 22.96
C LEU A 229 -5.81 -4.13 22.41
N VAL A 230 -6.42 -3.14 23.05
CA VAL A 230 -7.64 -2.49 22.54
C VAL A 230 -7.43 -0.99 22.56
N TYR A 231 -7.48 -0.37 21.38
CA TYR A 231 -7.37 1.07 21.22
C TYR A 231 -8.75 1.70 21.33
N GLU A 232 -8.92 2.65 22.25
CA GLU A 232 -10.11 3.48 22.32
C GLU A 232 -9.95 4.66 21.36
N VAL A 233 -10.95 4.84 20.50
CA VAL A 233 -10.96 5.88 19.47
C VAL A 233 -12.10 6.85 19.72
N ARG A 234 -11.82 8.15 19.68
CA ARG A 234 -12.81 9.23 19.70
C ARG A 234 -12.39 10.35 18.76
N GLU A 235 -13.33 10.86 17.98
CA GLU A 235 -13.10 11.95 17.01
C GLU A 235 -11.86 11.72 16.12
N ASN A 236 -11.73 10.52 15.56
CA ASN A 236 -10.61 10.09 14.70
C ASN A 236 -9.22 10.01 15.38
N GLN A 237 -9.17 9.98 16.70
CA GLN A 237 -7.93 9.87 17.47
C GLN A 237 -7.96 8.64 18.38
N ILE A 238 -6.85 7.90 18.43
CA ILE A 238 -6.58 6.91 19.46
C ILE A 238 -6.30 7.69 20.76
N ILE A 239 -7.24 7.64 21.70
CA ILE A 239 -7.14 8.40 22.95
C ILE A 239 -6.57 7.58 24.11
N ASP A 240 -6.64 6.25 24.02
CA ASP A 240 -6.13 5.35 25.06
C ASP A 240 -5.91 3.93 24.53
N VAL A 241 -5.15 3.13 25.27
CA VAL A 241 -5.04 1.67 25.14
C VAL A 241 -5.62 1.04 26.40
N VAL A 242 -6.86 0.53 26.31
CA VAL A 242 -7.69 0.23 27.50
C VAL A 242 -7.43 -1.15 28.13
N THR A 243 -6.51 -1.93 27.57
CA THR A 243 -6.03 -3.18 28.19
C THR A 243 -5.02 -2.88 29.30
N ASP A 244 -4.91 -3.76 30.30
CA ASP A 244 -3.90 -3.63 31.36
C ASP A 244 -2.76 -4.64 31.15
N SER A 245 -1.69 -4.16 30.53
CA SER A 245 -0.44 -4.91 30.39
C SER A 245 0.76 -3.96 30.26
N PRO A 246 2.00 -4.42 30.50
CA PRO A 246 3.19 -3.62 30.21
C PRO A 246 3.21 -3.08 28.78
N LYS A 247 2.78 -3.88 27.81
CA LYS A 247 2.70 -3.47 26.40
C LYS A 247 1.62 -2.42 26.15
N SER A 248 0.52 -2.43 26.91
CA SER A 248 -0.50 -1.39 26.84
C SER A 248 0.06 -0.04 27.27
N ARG A 249 0.82 -0.02 28.39
CA ARG A 249 1.51 1.19 28.87
C ARG A 249 2.55 1.72 27.89
N GLU A 250 3.29 0.82 27.24
CA GLU A 250 4.22 1.20 26.17
C GLU A 250 3.50 1.89 25.01
N MET A 251 2.38 1.34 24.55
CA MET A 251 1.61 1.95 23.46
C MET A 251 0.91 3.25 23.88
N GLN A 252 0.46 3.39 25.13
CA GLN A 252 -0.03 4.67 25.68
C GLN A 252 1.05 5.75 25.63
N ASN A 253 2.28 5.41 26.04
CA ASN A 253 3.43 6.32 25.92
C ASN A 253 3.71 6.65 24.46
N TYR A 254 3.72 5.66 23.56
CA TYR A 254 3.96 5.85 22.14
C TYR A 254 3.01 6.87 21.49
N PHE A 255 1.70 6.79 21.78
CA PHE A 255 0.72 7.75 21.25
C PHE A 255 0.76 9.11 21.95
N SER A 256 0.97 9.16 23.27
CA SER A 256 1.06 10.44 24.00
C SER A 256 2.34 11.22 23.69
N GLU A 257 3.42 10.53 23.33
CA GLU A 257 4.68 11.13 22.90
C GLU A 257 4.54 11.92 21.61
N ASP A 258 3.69 11.51 20.67
CA ASP A 258 3.44 12.27 19.44
C ASP A 258 1.98 12.07 18.98
N PRO A 259 1.09 13.05 19.22
CA PRO A 259 -0.31 12.95 18.86
C PRO A 259 -0.57 12.69 17.36
N ALA A 260 0.37 13.01 16.46
CA ALA A 260 0.22 12.69 15.05
C ALA A 260 0.16 11.17 14.78
N ARG A 261 0.74 10.34 15.67
CA ARG A 261 0.64 8.87 15.63
C ARG A 261 -0.78 8.37 15.93
N ALA A 262 -1.58 9.15 16.66
CA ALA A 262 -2.90 8.72 17.11
C ALA A 262 -4.01 8.93 16.06
N ASN A 263 -3.71 9.62 14.96
CA ASN A 263 -4.67 9.83 13.87
C ASN A 263 -5.04 8.52 13.19
N ILE A 264 -6.33 8.22 13.05
CA ILE A 264 -6.77 7.11 12.19
C ILE A 264 -6.69 7.56 10.74
N ALA A 265 -5.75 6.97 10.00
CA ALA A 265 -5.30 7.41 8.68
C ALA A 265 -6.17 6.87 7.55
N GLU A 266 -6.35 5.55 7.52
CA GLU A 266 -6.87 4.80 6.37
C GLU A 266 -7.86 3.71 6.80
N LEU A 267 -8.85 3.44 5.94
CA LEU A 267 -9.58 2.18 5.87
C LEU A 267 -9.35 1.55 4.49
N GLY A 268 -8.90 0.29 4.45
CA GLY A 268 -8.61 -0.43 3.22
C GLY A 268 -9.27 -1.81 3.12
N LEU A 269 -9.52 -2.23 1.87
CA LEU A 269 -10.22 -3.47 1.51
C LEU A 269 -9.45 -4.21 0.41
N GLY A 270 -8.77 -5.30 0.77
CA GLY A 270 -8.01 -6.16 -0.15
C GLY A 270 -8.88 -7.17 -0.90
N CYS A 271 -8.51 -7.55 -2.11
CA CYS A 271 -9.29 -8.44 -2.98
C CYS A 271 -8.48 -9.29 -3.99
N ASN A 272 -7.14 -9.31 -3.85
CA ASN A 272 -6.28 -10.12 -4.69
C ASN A 272 -6.46 -11.62 -4.35
N GLU A 273 -7.01 -12.40 -5.27
CA GLU A 273 -7.34 -13.82 -5.02
C GLU A 273 -6.14 -14.75 -4.86
N LYS A 274 -4.94 -14.27 -5.20
CA LYS A 274 -3.71 -15.04 -5.02
C LYS A 274 -2.93 -14.65 -3.78
N ALA A 275 -3.20 -13.49 -3.18
CA ALA A 275 -2.53 -13.07 -1.96
C ALA A 275 -2.81 -14.04 -0.80
N VAL A 276 -1.76 -14.37 -0.06
CA VAL A 276 -1.81 -15.20 1.16
C VAL A 276 -0.97 -14.55 2.24
N TYR A 277 -1.27 -14.84 3.50
CA TYR A 277 -0.56 -14.21 4.62
C TYR A 277 0.90 -14.71 4.68
N ILE A 278 1.86 -13.81 4.48
CA ILE A 278 3.31 -14.11 4.53
C ILE A 278 4.07 -13.24 5.54
N ASN A 279 3.35 -12.46 6.36
CA ASN A 279 3.93 -11.50 7.30
C ASN A 279 4.74 -10.40 6.60
N ASN A 280 4.18 -9.90 5.48
CA ASN A 280 4.70 -8.78 4.71
C ASN A 280 3.52 -7.89 4.30
N VAL A 281 3.48 -6.67 4.85
CA VAL A 281 2.35 -5.74 4.70
C VAL A 281 1.99 -5.54 3.23
N LEU A 282 2.98 -5.38 2.33
CA LEU A 282 2.76 -5.17 0.89
C LEU A 282 1.85 -6.22 0.25
N GLN A 283 1.98 -7.50 0.63
CA GLN A 283 1.09 -8.55 0.14
C GLN A 283 -0.14 -8.70 1.02
N ASP A 284 0.05 -8.65 2.34
CA ASP A 284 -0.97 -9.05 3.31
C ASP A 284 -2.17 -8.10 3.31
N GLU A 285 -1.97 -6.81 3.00
CA GLU A 285 -3.04 -5.82 2.82
C GLU A 285 -3.92 -6.11 1.58
N LYS A 286 -3.37 -6.82 0.58
CA LYS A 286 -4.09 -7.16 -0.66
C LYS A 286 -4.99 -8.38 -0.50
N ILE A 287 -4.88 -9.12 0.59
CA ILE A 287 -5.69 -10.32 0.87
C ILE A 287 -7.16 -9.91 1.03
N GLU A 288 -8.08 -10.80 0.64
CA GLU A 288 -9.50 -10.65 0.99
C GLU A 288 -9.67 -10.41 2.51
N GLY A 289 -10.04 -9.18 2.85
CA GLY A 289 -10.07 -8.72 4.23
C GLY A 289 -10.15 -7.21 4.33
N LEU A 290 -9.98 -6.74 5.55
CA LEU A 290 -9.94 -5.32 5.89
C LEU A 290 -8.61 -5.02 6.55
N HIS A 291 -8.03 -3.86 6.26
CA HIS A 291 -7.02 -3.25 7.10
C HIS A 291 -7.41 -1.81 7.41
N TRP A 292 -6.74 -1.25 8.39
CA TRP A 292 -6.82 0.17 8.70
C TRP A 292 -5.43 0.64 9.15
N ALA A 293 -5.17 1.94 9.06
CA ALA A 293 -3.90 2.49 9.47
C ALA A 293 -4.03 3.64 10.45
N TYR A 294 -2.98 3.89 11.22
CA TYR A 294 -2.79 5.14 11.97
C TYR A 294 -1.54 5.89 11.51
N GLY A 295 -1.54 7.21 11.73
CA GLY A 295 -0.44 8.12 11.38
C GLY A 295 -0.80 9.13 10.30
N TYR A 296 0.14 9.45 9.40
CA TYR A 296 -0.10 10.43 8.34
C TYR A 296 -0.97 9.88 7.20
N ASN A 297 -1.74 10.75 6.56
CA ASN A 297 -2.68 10.42 5.48
C ASN A 297 -2.88 11.57 4.47
N ASP A 298 -2.06 12.62 4.50
CA ASP A 298 -2.20 13.78 3.60
C ASP A 298 -2.03 13.43 2.11
N TYR A 299 -1.18 12.45 1.78
CA TYR A 299 -1.01 11.96 0.41
C TYR A 299 -2.28 11.32 -0.19
N MET A 300 -3.17 10.81 0.66
CA MET A 300 -4.48 10.25 0.31
C MET A 300 -5.63 11.24 0.60
N GLY A 301 -5.32 12.53 0.77
CA GLY A 301 -6.32 13.59 0.94
C GLY A 301 -6.78 13.84 2.37
N GLY A 302 -6.18 13.20 3.37
CA GLY A 302 -6.34 13.57 4.78
C GLY A 302 -5.64 14.88 5.15
N THR A 303 -5.63 15.22 6.43
CA THR A 303 -5.08 16.49 6.94
C THR A 303 -3.79 16.34 7.73
N VAL A 304 -3.43 15.12 8.13
CA VAL A 304 -2.22 14.84 8.90
C VAL A 304 -1.09 14.46 7.94
N GLY A 305 -0.09 15.31 7.85
CA GLY A 305 1.13 15.09 7.06
C GLY A 305 2.36 14.89 7.92
N VAL A 306 3.49 14.62 7.25
CA VAL A 306 4.80 14.44 7.91
C VAL A 306 5.19 15.62 8.80
N GLY A 307 4.80 16.85 8.43
CA GLY A 307 5.08 18.06 9.22
C GLY A 307 4.29 18.19 10.52
N ASN A 308 3.28 17.34 10.76
CA ASN A 308 2.52 17.31 12.00
C ASN A 308 3.18 16.50 13.11
N PHE A 309 4.14 15.64 12.77
CA PHE A 309 4.93 14.88 13.73
C PHE A 309 5.92 15.79 14.44
N LYS A 310 6.22 15.50 15.70
CA LYS A 310 7.23 16.25 16.48
C LYS A 310 8.60 16.23 15.80
N ASN A 311 8.90 15.13 15.12
CA ASN A 311 10.09 14.97 14.31
C ASN A 311 9.73 14.26 12.99
N PRO A 312 9.96 14.89 11.82
CA PRO A 312 9.61 14.33 10.52
C PRO A 312 10.15 12.92 10.23
N VAL A 313 11.29 12.55 10.81
CA VAL A 313 11.88 11.22 10.60
C VAL A 313 11.15 10.12 11.37
N ASP A 314 10.34 10.49 12.35
CA ASP A 314 9.51 9.58 13.16
C ASP A 314 8.08 9.48 12.60
N ALA A 315 7.82 10.08 11.42
CA ALA A 315 6.55 9.99 10.74
C ALA A 315 6.25 8.54 10.34
N VAL A 316 5.05 8.08 10.66
CA VAL A 316 4.62 6.70 10.41
C VAL A 316 3.26 6.65 9.72
N HIS A 317 3.06 5.58 8.97
CA HIS A 317 1.78 5.10 8.49
C HIS A 317 1.79 3.59 8.75
N ILE A 318 0.99 3.11 9.70
CA ILE A 318 1.08 1.72 10.17
C ILE A 318 -0.23 0.98 9.91
N ASP A 319 -0.19 0.06 8.96
CA ASP A 319 -1.30 -0.81 8.60
C ASP A 319 -1.49 -1.98 9.57
N ILE A 320 -2.74 -2.19 9.99
CA ILE A 320 -3.18 -3.31 10.81
C ILE A 320 -4.19 -4.14 10.02
N ILE A 321 -3.83 -5.39 9.76
CA ILE A 321 -4.51 -6.26 8.79
C ILE A 321 -5.40 -7.31 9.47
N TYR A 322 -6.64 -7.46 8.98
CA TYR A 322 -7.66 -8.39 9.47
C TYR A 322 -8.20 -9.27 8.33
N THR A 323 -7.51 -10.36 8.07
CA THR A 323 -7.91 -11.39 7.10
C THR A 323 -8.59 -12.58 7.78
N LYS A 324 -8.83 -13.69 7.08
CA LYS A 324 -9.32 -14.93 7.72
C LYS A 324 -8.21 -15.64 8.52
N GLU A 325 -6.95 -15.38 8.18
CA GLU A 325 -5.76 -15.93 8.82
C GLU A 325 -5.33 -15.12 10.06
N ALA A 326 -5.76 -13.85 10.13
CA ALA A 326 -5.48 -12.99 11.27
C ALA A 326 -6.04 -13.57 12.59
N LYS A 327 -5.32 -13.31 13.69
CA LYS A 327 -5.72 -13.74 15.04
C LYS A 327 -7.04 -13.09 15.48
N ILE A 328 -7.21 -11.81 15.13
CA ILE A 328 -8.49 -11.11 15.25
C ILE A 328 -9.11 -11.10 13.86
N LYS A 329 -10.37 -11.53 13.78
CA LYS A 329 -11.11 -11.59 12.52
C LYS A 329 -12.14 -10.48 12.48
N ILE A 330 -12.56 -10.14 11.28
CA ILE A 330 -13.73 -9.29 11.09
C ILE A 330 -14.98 -10.15 11.19
N LYS A 331 -15.84 -9.84 12.15
CA LYS A 331 -17.16 -10.47 12.24
C LYS A 331 -18.07 -9.90 11.15
N GLN A 332 -18.10 -8.58 11.01
CA GLN A 332 -18.93 -7.90 10.01
C GLN A 332 -18.35 -6.53 9.63
N VAL A 333 -18.47 -6.15 8.36
CA VAL A 333 -18.33 -4.76 7.89
C VAL A 333 -19.66 -4.33 7.28
N LYS A 334 -20.20 -3.23 7.78
CA LYS A 334 -21.42 -2.62 7.29
C LYS A 334 -21.16 -1.20 6.83
N LEU A 335 -21.44 -0.91 5.56
CA LEU A 335 -21.40 0.44 5.00
C LEU A 335 -22.75 1.12 5.18
N PHE A 336 -22.71 2.39 5.55
CA PHE A 336 -23.86 3.29 5.62
C PHE A 336 -23.80 4.25 4.45
N TYR A 337 -24.87 4.29 3.67
CA TYR A 337 -25.09 5.25 2.61
C TYR A 337 -26.24 6.18 3.02
N ARG A 338 -26.40 7.30 2.32
CA ARG A 338 -27.46 8.28 2.60
C ARG A 338 -28.88 7.70 2.73
N THR A 339 -29.18 6.63 2.01
CA THR A 339 -30.53 6.05 1.90
C THR A 339 -30.63 4.58 2.30
N LYS A 340 -29.51 3.91 2.55
CA LYS A 340 -29.47 2.46 2.80
C LYS A 340 -28.22 2.06 3.58
N GLN A 341 -28.21 0.81 4.05
CA GLN A 341 -27.04 0.16 4.62
C GLN A 341 -26.76 -1.15 3.87
N GLU A 342 -25.51 -1.58 3.82
CA GLU A 342 -25.09 -2.81 3.15
C GLU A 342 -24.03 -3.53 3.98
N ILE A 343 -24.23 -4.83 4.20
CA ILE A 343 -23.17 -5.69 4.74
C ILE A 343 -22.29 -6.13 3.58
N ILE A 344 -21.03 -5.68 3.58
CA ILE A 344 -20.08 -6.00 2.51
C ILE A 344 -19.14 -7.14 2.88
N MET A 345 -19.01 -7.47 4.16
CA MET A 345 -18.11 -8.51 4.65
C MET A 345 -18.68 -9.18 5.90
N GLU A 346 -18.55 -10.49 5.99
CA GLU A 346 -18.90 -11.31 7.15
C GLU A 346 -17.83 -12.40 7.34
N ASN A 347 -17.37 -12.60 8.58
CA ASN A 347 -16.35 -13.61 8.92
C ASN A 347 -15.06 -13.50 8.07
N SER A 348 -14.54 -12.28 7.91
CA SER A 348 -13.37 -11.95 7.06
C SER A 348 -13.51 -12.44 5.59
N ARG A 349 -14.75 -12.40 5.06
CA ARG A 349 -15.08 -12.75 3.68
C ARG A 349 -16.05 -11.75 3.10
N TYR A 350 -15.90 -11.39 1.82
CA TYR A 350 -16.88 -10.54 1.16
C TYR A 350 -18.26 -11.21 1.18
N SER A 351 -19.31 -10.42 1.41
CA SER A 351 -20.67 -10.93 1.47
C SER A 351 -21.08 -11.51 0.12
N PHE A 352 -22.11 -12.37 0.14
CA PHE A 352 -22.60 -13.02 -1.08
C PHE A 352 -22.96 -12.03 -2.21
N ASN A 353 -23.47 -10.85 -1.85
CA ASN A 353 -23.81 -9.82 -2.83
C ASN A 353 -22.55 -9.23 -3.49
N VAL A 354 -21.50 -8.97 -2.71
CA VAL A 354 -20.22 -8.46 -3.24
C VAL A 354 -19.53 -9.53 -4.10
N GLN A 355 -19.54 -10.79 -3.68
CA GLN A 355 -19.00 -11.90 -4.48
C GLN A 355 -19.72 -12.03 -5.84
N LYS A 356 -21.05 -11.89 -5.87
CA LYS A 356 -21.82 -11.84 -7.11
C LYS A 356 -21.47 -10.65 -8.01
N GLU A 357 -21.14 -9.50 -7.43
CA GLU A 357 -20.66 -8.36 -8.21
C GLU A 357 -19.27 -8.66 -8.82
N PHE A 358 -18.39 -9.35 -8.08
CA PHE A 358 -17.09 -9.78 -8.58
C PHE A 358 -17.20 -10.79 -9.74
N GLU A 359 -18.12 -11.76 -9.64
CA GLU A 359 -18.34 -12.77 -10.69
C GLU A 359 -18.90 -12.18 -11.99
N LYS A 360 -19.67 -11.09 -11.90
CA LYS A 360 -20.24 -10.41 -13.07
C LYS A 360 -19.26 -9.47 -13.76
N ALA A 361 -18.15 -9.14 -13.10
CA ALA A 361 -17.21 -8.14 -13.57
C ALA A 361 -16.35 -8.71 -14.70
#